data_AF-A0A0M3KIT6-F1
#
_entry.id   AF-A0A0M3KIT6-F1
#
_cell.length_a   1.000
_cell.length_b   1.000
_cell.length_c   1.000
_cell.angle_alpha   90.00
_cell.angle_beta   90.00
_cell.angle_gamma   90.00
#
_symmetry.space_group_name_H-M   'P 1'
#
loop_
_entity.id
_entity.type
_entity.pdbx_description
1 polymer ?
#
loop_
_entity_poly.entity_id
_entity_poly.type
_entity_poly.pdbx_seq_one_letter_code
_entity_poly.pdbx_strand_id
1 'polypeptide(L)'
;MVEADILCPTSHPELAYLRQKPLSATHYITDVHFMEKNEYGVETMKDGRPMPVEYLLVDVPAGMPKEPHATFHIVSERGHPFPNENRDIIGELQVTSVKFRGFFERIE
;
A
#
# COMPACT_ATOMS: atom_id res chain seq x y z
N MET A 1 -6.71 9.61 -12.50
CA MET A 1 -5.75 10.70 -12.20
C MET A 1 -4.31 10.22 -12.24
N VAL A 2 -3.97 9.13 -11.54
CA VAL A 2 -2.63 8.50 -11.62
C VAL A 2 -2.35 7.96 -13.02
N GLU A 3 -3.26 7.16 -13.58
CA GLU A 3 -3.14 6.60 -14.94
C GLU A 3 -2.99 7.68 -16.03
N ALA A 4 -3.57 8.86 -15.81
CA ALA A 4 -3.50 9.98 -16.75
C ALA A 4 -2.28 10.88 -16.53
N ASP A 5 -1.32 10.52 -15.67
CA ASP A 5 -0.12 11.31 -15.35
C ASP A 5 -0.39 12.77 -14.87
N ILE A 6 -1.56 13.00 -14.26
CA ILE A 6 -1.98 14.31 -13.75
C ILE A 6 -1.47 14.55 -12.33
N LEU A 7 -1.45 13.50 -11.49
CA LEU A 7 -1.02 13.59 -10.09
C LEU A 7 0.51 13.67 -9.99
N CYS A 8 1.02 14.63 -9.23
CA CYS A 8 2.46 14.84 -9.02
C CYS A 8 2.83 14.69 -7.54
N PRO A 9 4.01 14.12 -7.23
CA PRO A 9 4.55 14.13 -5.87
C PRO A 9 4.86 15.56 -5.44
N THR A 10 4.74 15.84 -4.15
CA THR A 10 4.97 17.16 -3.58
C THR A 10 5.98 17.05 -2.42
N SER A 11 6.48 18.20 -1.93
CA SER A 11 7.32 18.22 -0.73
C SER A 11 6.53 17.97 0.57
N HIS A 12 5.20 18.02 0.50
CA HIS A 12 4.27 17.95 1.63
C HIS A 12 3.41 16.68 1.47
N PRO A 13 3.68 15.58 2.21
CA PRO A 13 3.00 14.30 2.00
C PRO A 13 1.47 14.35 2.17
N GLU A 14 0.95 15.35 2.88
CA GLU A 14 -0.46 15.61 3.08
C GLU A 14 -1.16 16.27 1.87
N LEU A 15 -0.39 16.80 0.92
CA LEU A 15 -0.88 17.50 -0.26
C LEU A 15 -0.56 16.76 -1.57
N ALA A 16 -1.56 16.68 -2.44
CA ALA A 16 -1.48 16.24 -3.81
C ALA A 16 -1.41 17.46 -4.74
N TYR A 17 -0.36 17.53 -5.59
CA TYR A 17 -0.26 18.55 -6.62
C TYR A 17 -0.76 18.01 -7.96
N LEU A 18 -1.56 18.80 -8.65
CA LEU A 18 -2.04 18.46 -9.98
C LEU A 18 -1.26 19.23 -11.02
N ARG A 19 -0.81 18.50 -12.03
CA ARG A 19 -0.01 19.02 -13.12
C ARG A 19 -0.74 20.13 -13.87
N GLN A 20 -0.01 21.20 -14.20
CA GLN A 20 -0.53 22.31 -15.03
C GLN A 20 -0.09 22.25 -16.48
N LYS A 21 1.05 21.60 -16.76
CA LYS A 21 1.67 21.55 -18.09
C LYS A 21 1.68 20.13 -18.64
N PRO A 22 1.19 19.88 -19.86
CA PRO A 22 1.18 18.54 -20.44
C PRO A 22 2.61 18.02 -20.62
N LEU A 23 2.84 16.72 -20.42
CA LEU A 23 4.16 16.11 -20.66
C LEU A 23 4.47 15.98 -22.16
N SER A 24 3.44 15.78 -22.99
CA SER A 24 3.55 15.56 -24.42
C SER A 24 2.46 16.32 -25.16
N ALA A 25 2.58 16.47 -26.48
CA ALA A 25 1.59 17.17 -27.30
C ALA A 25 0.20 16.49 -27.31
N THR A 26 0.13 15.20 -26.96
CA THR A 26 -1.13 14.43 -26.88
C THR A 26 -1.71 14.35 -25.48
N HIS A 27 -0.96 14.77 -24.46
CA HIS A 27 -1.41 14.75 -23.08
C HIS A 27 -2.35 15.95 -22.84
N TYR A 28 -3.60 15.67 -22.49
CA TYR A 28 -4.58 16.67 -22.11
C TYR A 28 -4.73 16.78 -20.59
N ILE A 29 -4.62 17.99 -20.06
CA ILE A 29 -4.82 18.28 -18.63
C ILE A 29 -6.15 19.00 -18.45
N THR A 30 -7.03 18.41 -17.66
CA THR A 30 -8.31 19.01 -17.26
C THR A 30 -8.15 19.87 -16.02
N ASP A 31 -9.04 20.84 -15.83
CA ASP A 31 -9.24 21.46 -14.52
C ASP A 31 -9.88 20.45 -13.56
N VAL A 32 -9.35 20.40 -12.35
CA VAL A 32 -9.79 19.48 -11.31
C VAL A 32 -10.18 20.28 -10.10
N HIS A 33 -11.34 19.94 -9.54
CA HIS A 33 -11.87 20.55 -8.34
C HIS A 33 -12.26 19.46 -7.33
N PHE A 34 -12.26 19.80 -6.05
CA PHE A 34 -12.74 18.94 -4.98
C PHE A 34 -13.80 19.66 -4.13
N MET A 35 -14.68 18.87 -3.50
CA MET A 35 -15.68 19.41 -2.57
C MET A 35 -15.13 19.39 -1.16
N GLU A 36 -15.12 20.54 -0.51
CA GLU A 36 -14.79 20.66 0.90
C GLU A 36 -16.05 20.99 1.71
N LYS A 37 -16.27 20.23 2.78
CA LYS A 37 -17.38 20.48 3.71
C LYS A 37 -16.89 21.41 4.81
N ASN A 38 -17.51 22.57 4.93
CA ASN A 38 -17.17 23.53 5.97
C ASN A 38 -17.73 23.11 7.34
N GLU A 39 -17.38 23.88 8.38
CA GLU A 39 -17.83 23.65 9.77
C GLU A 39 -19.36 23.66 9.94
N TYR A 40 -20.07 24.31 9.01
CA TYR A 40 -21.54 24.39 8.99
C TYR A 40 -22.19 23.27 8.16
N GLY A 41 -21.39 22.36 7.62
CA GLY A 41 -21.85 21.22 6.83
C GLY A 41 -22.21 21.54 5.38
N VAL A 42 -21.87 22.73 4.88
CA VAL A 42 -22.08 23.14 3.47
C VAL A 42 -20.88 22.73 2.64
N GLU A 43 -21.13 22.13 1.48
CA GLU A 43 -20.12 21.74 0.51
C GLU A 43 -19.74 22.93 -0.39
N THR A 44 -18.45 23.20 -0.52
CA THR A 44 -17.89 24.25 -1.37
C THR A 44 -16.88 23.67 -2.34
N MET A 45 -16.99 24.06 -3.62
CA MET A 45 -16.03 23.66 -4.65
C MET A 45 -14.72 24.45 -4.52
N LYS A 46 -13.58 23.76 -4.42
CA LYS A 46 -12.24 24.36 -4.39
C LYS A 46 -11.36 23.82 -5.52
N ASP A 47 -10.38 24.62 -5.96
CA ASP A 47 -9.40 24.22 -6.98
C ASP A 47 -8.45 23.16 -6.43
N GLY A 48 -8.20 22.11 -7.20
CA GLY A 48 -7.40 20.95 -6.77
C GLY A 48 -5.89 21.16 -6.73
N ARG A 49 -5.41 22.41 -6.82
CA ARG A 49 -3.99 22.75 -7.02
C ARG A 49 -3.46 23.66 -5.89
N PRO A 50 -3.00 23.10 -4.76
CA PRO A 50 -2.98 21.70 -4.37
C PRO A 50 -4.25 21.25 -3.64
N MET A 51 -4.56 19.94 -3.67
CA MET A 51 -5.65 19.34 -2.90
C MET A 51 -5.10 18.43 -1.78
N PRO A 52 -5.83 18.25 -0.67
CA PRO A 52 -5.44 17.30 0.37
C PRO A 52 -5.53 15.84 -0.13
N VAL A 53 -4.57 14.99 0.25
CA VAL A 53 -4.51 13.57 -0.18
C VAL A 53 -5.66 12.75 0.39
N GLU A 54 -6.22 13.14 1.54
CA GLU A 54 -7.35 12.45 2.19
C GLU A 54 -8.57 12.27 1.27
N TYR A 55 -8.80 13.21 0.34
CA TYR A 55 -9.89 13.12 -0.65
C TYR A 55 -9.69 12.02 -1.69
N LEU A 56 -8.51 11.40 -1.75
CA LEU A 56 -8.19 10.27 -2.62
C LEU A 56 -8.24 8.92 -1.88
N LEU A 57 -8.47 8.94 -0.56
CA LEU A 57 -8.40 7.77 0.30
C LEU A 57 -9.79 7.38 0.82
N VAL A 58 -9.92 6.11 1.17
CA VAL A 58 -11.10 5.56 1.84
C VAL A 58 -10.62 4.68 2.97
N ASP A 59 -11.24 4.82 4.14
CA ASP A 59 -10.96 4.00 5.30
C ASP A 59 -11.56 2.60 5.13
N VAL A 60 -10.75 1.58 5.36
CA VAL A 60 -11.18 0.17 5.37
C VAL A 60 -10.97 -0.39 6.78
N PRO A 61 -12.02 -0.90 7.46
CA PRO A 61 -11.86 -1.48 8.78
C PRO A 61 -11.00 -2.74 8.71
N ALA A 62 -10.05 -2.85 9.64
CA ALA A 62 -9.19 -4.02 9.78
C ALA A 62 -9.45 -4.71 11.12
N GLY A 63 -9.43 -6.03 11.14
CA GLY A 63 -9.64 -6.84 12.33
C GLY A 63 -9.12 -8.27 12.16
N MET A 64 -8.98 -8.98 13.27
CA MET A 64 -8.62 -10.40 13.29
C MET A 64 -9.84 -11.23 13.71
N PRO A 65 -10.04 -12.43 13.14
CA PRO A 65 -11.11 -13.31 13.58
C PRO A 65 -10.86 -13.76 15.03
N LYS A 66 -11.94 -13.87 15.82
CA LYS A 66 -11.88 -14.34 17.22
C LYS A 66 -11.28 -15.75 17.32
N GLU A 67 -11.64 -16.60 16.37
CA GLU A 67 -11.10 -17.95 16.21
C GLU A 67 -10.36 -18.01 14.86
N PRO A 68 -9.02 -18.16 14.86
CA PRO A 68 -8.23 -18.11 13.64
C PRO A 68 -8.34 -19.41 12.84
N HIS A 69 -9.07 -19.35 11.72
CA HIS A 69 -9.06 -20.41 10.70
C HIS A 69 -8.18 -19.97 9.52
N ALA A 70 -6.88 -20.26 9.62
CA ALA A 70 -5.91 -19.92 8.58
C ALA A 70 -5.90 -20.97 7.45
N THR A 71 -5.70 -20.52 6.22
CA THR A 71 -5.50 -21.41 5.05
C THR A 71 -4.09 -22.00 5.02
N PHE A 72 -3.10 -21.30 5.60
CA PHE A 72 -1.74 -21.79 5.75
C PHE A 72 -1.58 -22.53 7.09
N HIS A 73 -0.74 -23.57 7.09
CA HIS A 73 -0.42 -24.29 8.32
C HIS A 73 0.32 -23.36 9.28
N ILE A 74 -0.26 -23.14 10.45
CA ILE A 74 0.39 -22.35 11.51
C ILE A 74 1.53 -23.21 12.04
N VAL A 75 2.77 -22.76 11.85
CA VAL A 75 3.95 -23.44 12.39
C VAL A 75 3.90 -23.31 13.90
N SER A 76 3.87 -24.44 14.63
CA SER A 76 3.92 -24.42 16.09
C SER A 76 5.22 -23.78 16.59
N GLU A 77 5.25 -23.24 17.80
CA GLU A 77 6.43 -22.59 18.40
C GLU A 77 7.73 -23.43 18.38
N ARG A 78 7.61 -24.75 18.18
CA ARG A 78 8.74 -25.69 18.05
C ARG A 78 9.18 -25.99 16.61
N GLY A 79 8.51 -25.44 15.61
CA GLY A 79 8.86 -25.62 14.20
C GLY A 79 9.78 -24.51 13.71
N HIS A 80 10.72 -24.83 12.82
CA HIS A 80 11.49 -23.82 12.11
C HIS A 80 10.67 -23.31 10.91
N PRO A 81 10.15 -22.07 10.94
CA PRO A 81 9.42 -21.53 9.80
C PRO A 81 10.37 -21.35 8.62
N PHE A 82 9.85 -21.50 7.41
CA PHE A 82 10.61 -21.17 6.22
C PHE A 82 10.89 -19.65 6.21
N PRO A 83 12.14 -19.20 5.94
CA PRO A 83 12.45 -17.77 5.91
C PRO A 83 11.60 -17.02 4.88
N ASN A 84 11.21 -15.79 5.18
CA ASN A 84 10.48 -14.94 4.23
C ASN A 84 11.41 -14.47 3.10
N GLU A 85 10.86 -14.24 1.92
CA GLU A 85 11.61 -13.80 0.74
C GLU A 85 12.10 -12.36 0.85
N ASN A 86 13.07 -11.99 0.01
CA ASN A 86 13.63 -10.63 -0.12
C ASN A 86 14.23 -10.06 1.20
N ARG A 87 14.82 -10.93 2.03
CA ARG A 87 15.40 -10.59 3.35
C ARG A 87 16.87 -10.98 3.49
N ASP A 88 17.54 -11.18 2.37
CA ASP A 88 18.95 -11.52 2.27
C ASP A 88 19.84 -10.43 2.91
N ILE A 89 19.43 -9.16 2.86
CA ILE A 89 20.12 -8.04 3.51
C ILE A 89 20.17 -8.14 5.05
N ILE A 90 19.22 -8.84 5.67
CA ILE A 90 19.19 -9.08 7.12
C ILE A 90 19.65 -10.51 7.47
N GLY A 91 20.14 -11.27 6.49
CA GLY A 91 20.67 -12.63 6.66
C GLY A 91 19.62 -13.75 6.64
N GLU A 92 18.35 -13.46 6.37
CA GLU A 92 17.32 -14.47 6.15
C GLU A 92 17.40 -14.97 4.70
N LEU A 93 18.18 -16.04 4.47
CA LEU A 93 18.39 -16.60 3.14
C LEU A 93 17.51 -17.83 2.89
N GLN A 94 16.78 -17.82 1.78
CA GLN A 94 16.04 -18.99 1.30
C GLN A 94 16.96 -19.92 0.50
N VAL A 95 17.53 -20.94 1.16
CA VAL A 95 18.36 -21.97 0.50
C VAL A 95 17.68 -23.33 0.49
N THR A 96 17.98 -24.14 -0.52
CA THR A 96 17.43 -25.50 -0.66
C THR A 96 17.76 -26.37 0.55
N SER A 97 18.93 -26.20 1.17
CA SER A 97 19.34 -26.93 2.39
C SER A 97 18.48 -26.62 3.62
N VAL A 98 17.86 -25.44 3.69
CA VAL A 98 16.93 -25.08 4.77
C VAL A 98 15.63 -25.89 4.70
N LYS A 99 15.28 -26.47 3.53
CA LYS A 99 14.14 -27.39 3.38
C LYS A 99 14.37 -28.77 4.01
N PHE A 100 15.63 -29.19 4.22
CA PHE A 100 15.96 -30.57 4.57
C PHE A 100 16.08 -30.86 6.07
N ARG A 101 16.07 -29.84 6.93
CA ARG A 101 16.26 -30.03 8.37
C ARG A 101 15.06 -30.67 9.08
N GLY A 102 13.87 -30.69 8.46
CA GLY A 102 12.66 -31.30 9.02
C GLY A 102 12.34 -32.73 8.53
N PHE A 103 13.09 -33.27 7.56
CA PHE A 103 12.77 -34.57 6.95
C PHE A 103 13.64 -35.73 7.47
N PHE A 104 14.80 -35.44 8.09
CA PHE A 104 15.75 -36.47 8.54
C PHE A 104 15.59 -36.90 10.01
N GLU A 105 14.84 -36.17 10.86
CA GLU A 105 14.64 -36.53 12.28
C GLU A 105 13.51 -37.56 12.52
N ARG A 106 13.03 -38.26 11.48
CA ARG A 106 11.97 -39.29 11.59
C ARG A 106 12.41 -40.70 11.22
N ILE A 107 13.72 -40.94 11.08
CA ILE A 107 14.28 -42.28 10.88
C ILE A 107 15.38 -42.50 11.91
N GLU A 108 14.98 -42.76 13.16
CA GLU A 108 15.69 -43.56 14.16
C GLU A 108 14.70 -44.02 15.23
#